data_AF-A0A1T6BLI6-F1
#
_entry.id   AF-A0A1T6BLI6-F1
#
_cell.length_a   1.000
_cell.length_b   1.000
_cell.length_c   1.000
_cell.angle_alpha   90.00
_cell.angle_beta   90.00
_cell.angle_gamma   90.00
#
_symmetry.space_group_name_H-M   'P 1'
#
loop_
_entity.id
_entity.type
_entity.pdbx_description
1 polymer ?
#
loop_
_entity_poly.entity_id
_entity_poly.type
_entity_poly.pdbx_seq_one_letter_code
_entity_poly.pdbx_strand_id
1 'polypeptide(L)'
;MSPDQIQAVGGAIVAILGAWQARTSRKVRDLEAQLAIVVGQRDQYRDKLRAAVRHIREWMGWARQHRPETPTPELPAELVDEV
;
A
#
# COMPACT_ATOMS: atom_id res chain seq x y z
N MET A 1 -10.49 3.82 -53.87
CA MET A 1 -10.94 3.02 -52.71
C MET A 1 -12.45 3.02 -52.71
N SER A 2 -13.10 1.85 -52.59
CA SER A 2 -14.56 1.77 -52.53
C SER A 2 -15.09 2.11 -51.12
N PRO A 3 -16.32 2.62 -50.99
CA PRO A 3 -16.93 2.97 -49.70
C PRO A 3 -16.91 1.83 -48.67
N ASP A 4 -17.10 0.59 -49.12
CA ASP A 4 -17.11 -0.60 -48.27
C ASP A 4 -15.75 -0.86 -47.59
N GLN A 5 -14.63 -0.55 -48.26
CA GLN A 5 -13.30 -0.67 -47.67
C GLN A 5 -13.07 0.33 -46.54
N ILE A 6 -13.57 1.56 -46.70
CA ILE A 6 -13.41 2.61 -45.68
C ILE A 6 -14.22 2.25 -44.43
N GLN A 7 -15.44 1.72 -44.61
CA GLN A 7 -16.30 1.31 -43.50
C GLN A 7 -15.75 0.07 -42.77
N ALA A 8 -15.21 -0.91 -43.51
CA ALA A 8 -14.57 -2.08 -42.94
C ALA A 8 -13.33 -1.73 -42.10
N VAL A 9 -12.49 -0.82 -42.61
CA VAL A 9 -11.30 -0.34 -41.88
C VAL A 9 -11.70 0.45 -40.64
N GLY A 10 -12.70 1.34 -40.75
CA GLY A 10 -13.24 2.08 -39.61
C GLY A 10 -13.80 1.16 -38.51
N GLY A 11 -14.57 0.14 -38.89
CA GLY A 11 -15.10 -0.85 -37.95
C GLY A 11 -14.02 -1.67 -37.24
N ALA A 12 -12.98 -2.09 -37.97
CA ALA A 12 -11.86 -2.82 -37.41
C ALA A 12 -11.07 -1.98 -36.38
N ILE A 13 -10.82 -0.69 -36.67
CA ILE A 13 -10.13 0.23 -35.76
C ILE A 13 -10.92 0.39 -34.46
N VAL A 14 -12.23 0.64 -34.55
CA VAL A 14 -13.10 0.82 -33.37
C VAL A 14 -13.15 -0.46 -32.53
N ALA A 15 -13.24 -1.63 -33.15
CA ALA A 15 -13.23 -2.91 -32.44
C ALA A 15 -11.93 -3.15 -31.67
N ILE A 16 -10.77 -2.85 -32.29
CA ILE A 16 -9.46 -2.98 -31.65
C ILE A 16 -9.32 -2.00 -30.48
N LEU A 17 -9.72 -0.74 -30.66
CA LEU A 17 -9.69 0.27 -29.59
C LEU A 17 -10.61 -0.09 -28.44
N GLY A 18 -11.82 -0.57 -28.72
CA GLY A 18 -12.76 -1.04 -27.69
C GLY A 18 -12.20 -2.24 -26.90
N ALA A 19 -11.59 -3.20 -27.59
CA ALA A 19 -10.95 -4.35 -26.96
C ALA A 19 -9.74 -3.94 -26.10
N TRP A 20 -8.92 -3.01 -26.58
CA TRP A 20 -7.80 -2.45 -25.83
C TRP A 20 -8.31 -1.72 -24.58
N GLN A 21 -9.29 -0.83 -24.73
CA GLN A 21 -9.84 -0.05 -23.63
C GLN A 21 -10.41 -0.97 -22.54
N ALA A 22 -11.16 -2.00 -22.92
CA ALA A 22 -11.66 -3.01 -21.99
C ALA A 22 -10.54 -3.76 -21.27
N ARG A 23 -9.45 -4.11 -21.97
CA ARG A 23 -8.29 -4.77 -21.37
C ARG A 23 -7.55 -3.85 -20.39
N THR A 24 -7.39 -2.58 -20.72
CA THR A 24 -6.73 -1.59 -19.86
C THR A 24 -7.57 -1.33 -18.61
N SER A 25 -8.89 -1.17 -18.73
CA SER A 25 -9.77 -0.99 -17.57
C SER A 25 -9.72 -2.19 -16.62
N ARG A 26 -9.59 -3.41 -17.12
CA ARG A 26 -9.41 -4.61 -16.27
C ARG A 26 -8.09 -4.57 -15.50
N LYS A 27 -7.00 -4.17 -16.14
CA LYS A 27 -5.69 -4.04 -15.46
C LYS A 27 -5.68 -2.95 -14.40
N VAL A 28 -6.34 -1.82 -14.67
CA VAL A 28 -6.46 -0.73 -13.68
C VAL A 28 -7.22 -1.22 -12.45
N ARG A 29 -8.36 -1.91 -12.63
CA ARG A 29 -9.12 -2.49 -11.52
C ARG A 29 -8.34 -3.53 -10.71
N ASP A 30 -7.54 -4.35 -11.39
CA ASP A 30 -6.66 -5.33 -10.73
C ASP A 30 -5.57 -4.65 -9.89
N LEU A 31 -4.95 -3.60 -10.42
CA LEU A 31 -3.97 -2.78 -9.69
C LEU A 31 -4.59 -2.04 -8.51
N GLU A 32 -5.79 -1.50 -8.65
CA GLU A 32 -6.55 -0.88 -7.56
C GLU A 32 -6.86 -1.89 -6.45
N ALA A 33 -7.26 -3.11 -6.81
CA ALA A 33 -7.51 -4.19 -5.84
C ALA A 33 -6.23 -4.61 -5.10
N GLN A 34 -5.12 -4.76 -5.81
CA GLN A 34 -3.83 -5.06 -5.19
C GLN A 34 -3.34 -3.93 -4.28
N LEU A 35 -3.53 -2.67 -4.70
CA LEU A 35 -3.19 -1.51 -3.89
C LEU A 35 -4.03 -1.45 -2.61
N ALA A 36 -5.34 -1.74 -2.68
CA ALA A 36 -6.21 -1.80 -1.51
C ALA A 36 -5.75 -2.87 -0.50
N ILE A 37 -5.31 -4.03 -0.99
CA ILE A 37 -4.74 -5.10 -0.13
C ILE A 37 -3.44 -4.63 0.52
N VAL A 38 -2.52 -4.05 -0.24
CA VAL A 38 -1.22 -3.57 0.28
C VAL A 38 -1.42 -2.46 1.30
N VAL A 39 -2.33 -1.52 1.05
CA VAL A 39 -2.67 -0.45 1.99
C VAL A 39 -3.28 -1.03 3.27
N GLY A 40 -4.24 -1.95 3.15
CA GLY A 40 -4.85 -2.60 4.31
C GLY A 40 -3.84 -3.40 5.14
N GLN A 41 -2.93 -4.13 4.48
CA GLN A 41 -1.86 -4.85 5.16
C GLN A 41 -0.87 -3.90 5.85
N ARG A 42 -0.48 -2.82 5.18
CA ARG A 42 0.41 -1.79 5.76
C ARG A 42 -0.20 -1.20 7.02
N ASP A 43 -1.48 -0.87 7.01
CA ASP A 43 -2.13 -0.27 8.18
C ASP A 43 -2.20 -1.29 9.33
N GLN A 44 -2.51 -2.56 9.05
CA GLN A 44 -2.45 -3.64 10.05
C GLN A 44 -1.04 -3.83 10.63
N TYR A 45 0.01 -3.77 9.81
CA TYR A 45 1.39 -3.87 10.30
C TYR A 45 1.80 -2.64 11.11
N ARG A 46 1.35 -1.43 10.75
CA ARG A 46 1.58 -0.22 11.55
C ARG A 46 0.94 -0.33 12.93
N ASP A 47 -0.28 -0.84 13.03
CA ASP A 47 -0.95 -1.02 14.32
C ASP A 47 -0.26 -2.06 15.20
N LYS A 48 0.18 -3.18 14.61
CA LYS A 48 0.98 -4.19 15.33
C LYS A 48 2.33 -3.64 15.80
N LEU A 49 3.00 -2.86 14.95
CA LEU A 49 4.27 -2.21 15.29
C LEU A 49 4.08 -1.23 16.45
N ARG A 50 3.04 -0.39 16.40
CA ARG A 50 2.67 0.53 17.49
C ARG A 50 2.43 -0.21 18.81
N ALA A 51 1.66 -1.29 18.78
CA ALA A 51 1.42 -2.09 19.98
C ALA A 51 2.71 -2.68 20.56
N ALA A 52 3.59 -3.19 19.70
CA ALA A 52 4.89 -3.71 20.11
C ALA A 52 5.80 -2.63 20.70
N VAL A 53 5.89 -1.46 20.06
CA VAL A 53 6.67 -0.31 20.56
C VAL A 53 6.17 0.15 21.92
N ARG A 54 4.84 0.29 22.09
CA ARG A 54 4.25 0.66 23.38
C ARG A 54 4.61 -0.34 24.47
N HIS A 55 4.50 -1.64 24.17
CA HIS A 55 4.84 -2.68 25.14
C HIS A 55 6.33 -2.66 25.50
N ILE A 56 7.22 -2.48 24.53
CA ILE A 56 8.67 -2.34 24.78
C ILE A 56 8.92 -1.12 25.67
N ARG A 57 8.21 0.01 25.47
CA ARG A 57 8.34 1.19 26.34
C ARG A 57 7.83 0.97 27.75
N GLU A 58 6.72 0.27 27.92
CA GLU A 58 6.21 -0.12 29.24
C GLU A 58 7.26 -0.95 29.98
N TRP A 59 7.88 -1.91 29.28
CA TRP A 59 8.99 -2.70 29.80
C TRP A 59 10.25 -1.88 30.10
N MET A 60 10.61 -0.91 29.25
CA MET A 60 11.74 -0.01 29.52
C MET A 60 11.47 0.91 30.72
N GLY A 61 10.24 1.37 30.90
CA GLY A 61 9.83 2.16 32.07
C GLY A 61 9.91 1.36 33.36
N TRP A 62 9.43 0.11 33.33
CA TRP A 62 9.63 -0.84 34.43
C TRP A 62 11.12 -1.09 34.71
N ALA A 63 11.91 -1.34 33.67
CA ALA A 63 13.35 -1.60 33.79
C ALA A 63 14.11 -0.40 34.35
N ARG A 64 13.74 0.84 33.99
CA ARG A 64 14.33 2.06 34.56
C ARG A 64 14.12 2.16 36.08
N GLN A 65 12.99 1.68 36.58
CA GLN A 65 12.70 1.66 38.02
C GLN A 65 13.44 0.54 38.76
N HIS A 66 13.71 -0.58 38.10
CA HIS A 66 14.24 -1.80 38.73
C HIS A 66 15.72 -2.10 38.41
N ARG A 67 16.32 -1.41 37.42
CA ARG A 67 17.72 -1.50 36.98
C ARG A 67 18.25 -0.14 36.48
N PRO A 68 18.44 0.84 37.39
CA PRO A 68 18.83 2.20 37.03
C PRO A 68 20.23 2.31 36.40
N GLU A 69 21.10 1.33 36.64
CA GLU A 69 22.45 1.26 36.05
C GLU A 69 22.48 0.96 34.54
N THR A 70 21.34 0.56 33.95
CA THR A 70 21.28 0.28 32.50
C THR A 70 20.76 1.51 31.75
N PRO A 71 21.56 2.13 30.86
CA PRO A 71 21.12 3.28 30.10
C PRO A 71 19.92 2.92 29.20
N THR A 72 18.89 3.77 29.18
CA THR A 72 17.75 3.57 28.28
C THR A 72 18.20 3.83 26.84
N PRO A 73 17.93 2.92 25.88
CA PRO A 73 18.23 3.15 24.46
C PRO A 73 17.53 4.40 23.96
N GLU A 74 18.20 5.15 23.09
CA GLU A 74 17.61 6.33 22.44
C GLU A 74 16.44 5.91 21.53
N LEU A 75 15.44 6.79 21.49
CA LEU A 75 14.25 6.55 20.69
C LEU A 75 14.55 6.85 19.20
N PRO A 76 14.29 5.90 18.28
CA PRO A 76 14.39 6.16 16.84
C PRO A 76 13.48 7.31 16.42
N ALA A 77 13.95 8.15 15.50
CA ALA A 77 13.24 9.35 15.04
C ALA A 77 11.83 9.03 14.52
N GLU A 78 11.64 7.86 13.93
CA GLU A 78 10.38 7.38 13.36
C GLU A 78 9.31 7.11 14.42
N LEU A 79 9.69 7.00 15.69
CA LEU A 79 8.81 6.66 16.82
C LEU A 79 8.59 7.84 17.78
N VAL A 80 9.20 9.00 17.51
CA VAL A 80 9.16 10.20 18.37
C VAL A 80 7.73 10.73 18.52
N ASP A 81 6.94 10.72 17.44
CA ASP A 81 5.54 11.19 17.44
C ASP A 81 4.57 10.24 18.17
N GLU A 82 5.03 9.07 18.63
CA GLU A 82 4.22 8.07 19.33
C GLU A 82 4.40 8.13 20.86
N VAL A 83 5.01 9.19 21.41
CA VAL A 83 5.15 9.47 22.86
C VAL A 83 4.08 10.43 23.34
#